data_AF-A0A7C1RK38-F1
#
_entry.id   AF-A0A7C1RK38-F1
#
_cell.length_a   1.000
_cell.length_b   1.000
_cell.length_c   1.000
_cell.angle_alpha   90.00
_cell.angle_beta   90.00
_cell.angle_gamma   90.00
#
_symmetry.space_group_name_H-M   'P 1'
#
loop_
_entity.id
_entity.type
_entity.pdbx_description
1 polymer ?
#
loop_
_entity_poly.entity_id
_entity_poly.type
_entity_poly.pdbx_seq_one_letter_code
_entity_poly.pdbx_strand_id
1 'polypeptide(L)'
;MKHNKAILLTLVVMLIYCGAAFAQQLSVDGDIDTLSLSLTPFPTASQPAPSSTDGEAKIYYDTDDNQLYISENSSWGSIAVPKNVATIIVAASDSLTPSKADAVYQCDGIADQDTINDAITACAAIGGGAVYLLEGTYNISASINITSDNISLIGAGAGTVLQVATDATNVDVINAAGVSRILISQLMIDGNNNTGSNNVGIYFANVNNSKIDSLWLTAIKSMGGMSPEGVIYFNNTSVNNIISCNYIYSNDTSSSYAIRLGEDSINNIISENYIKGNRVGISLDSSGNIISNNNVENNALVGFYLNGAVNNTIVANIIRNNDTNGIWLLLSSVENNISNNVIKNNSMSGIVLFSSCDRNIISGNSIYANTQHGIALSGSSNNIISGNIIKDNDFANSAAYDGISIQNSSDYNLVSSNRLMDNDNYQINIESGAFNYLVGNHTYGTDYEGEIKDSGTNTKYTGKEKITLEPVTIDLALSTDMIDPSFGDDAESTAYPGYYHKGAPSSHIILNNTSGGNLSDVAMENGKAAGDLLILEGGSADTVEILDSASNVNLSSANCTIGLYDTLELIWNGIEWLEISRMDYP
;
A
#
# COMPACT_ATOMS: atom_id res chain seq x y z
N MET A 1 24.30 36.85 -16.73
CA MET A 1 23.57 36.77 -18.02
C MET A 1 22.47 35.70 -18.07
N LYS A 2 22.67 34.44 -17.62
CA LYS A 2 21.58 33.43 -17.65
C LYS A 2 20.43 33.64 -16.65
N HIS A 3 20.67 34.27 -15.48
CA HIS A 3 19.62 34.52 -14.48
C HIS A 3 18.69 35.71 -14.81
N ASN A 4 19.15 36.73 -15.54
CA ASN A 4 18.32 37.88 -15.90
C ASN A 4 17.37 37.58 -17.08
N LYS A 5 17.68 36.59 -17.93
CA LYS A 5 16.81 36.17 -19.05
C LYS A 5 15.50 35.54 -18.58
N ALA A 6 15.52 34.79 -17.48
CA ALA A 6 14.33 34.15 -16.93
C ALA A 6 13.35 35.19 -16.35
N ILE A 7 13.86 36.18 -15.60
CA ILE A 7 13.04 37.24 -15.00
C ILE A 7 12.42 38.15 -16.07
N LEU A 8 13.17 38.47 -17.13
CA LEU A 8 12.67 39.26 -18.27
C LEU A 8 11.55 38.52 -19.04
N LEU A 9 11.73 37.22 -19.27
CA LEU A 9 10.74 36.37 -19.93
C LEU A 9 9.45 36.25 -19.11
N THR A 10 9.55 36.09 -17.78
CA THR A 10 8.37 36.01 -16.90
C THR A 10 7.57 37.31 -16.85
N LEU A 11 8.24 38.47 -16.80
CA LEU A 11 7.59 39.79 -16.80
C LEU A 11 6.91 40.11 -18.15
N VAL A 12 7.52 39.72 -19.27
CA VAL A 12 6.95 39.93 -20.62
C VAL A 12 5.74 39.02 -20.87
N VAL A 13 5.79 37.76 -20.44
CA VAL A 13 4.63 36.84 -20.52
C VAL A 13 3.45 37.36 -19.69
N MET A 14 3.68 37.92 -18.50
CA MET A 14 2.61 38.54 -17.70
C MET A 14 2.00 39.79 -18.34
N LEU A 15 2.79 40.59 -19.06
CA LEU A 15 2.31 41.80 -19.75
C LEU A 15 1.51 41.48 -21.02
N ILE A 16 1.81 40.39 -21.73
CA ILE A 16 1.06 39.93 -22.90
C ILE A 16 -0.35 39.46 -22.53
N TYR A 17 -0.50 38.78 -21.38
CA TYR A 17 -1.83 38.43 -20.84
C TYR A 17 -2.70 39.65 -20.47
N CYS A 18 -2.08 40.81 -20.20
CA CYS A 18 -2.81 42.07 -19.96
C CYS A 18 -3.06 42.88 -21.25
N GLY A 19 -2.37 42.57 -22.36
CA GLY A 19 -2.32 43.38 -23.57
C GLY A 19 -3.24 42.94 -24.72
N ALA A 20 -3.96 41.83 -24.60
CA ALA A 20 -4.84 41.27 -25.64
C ALA A 20 -6.02 42.16 -26.09
N ALA A 21 -6.06 43.44 -25.71
CA ALA A 21 -7.07 44.40 -26.09
C ALA A 21 -6.69 45.31 -27.29
N PHE A 22 -5.47 45.24 -27.84
CA PHE A 22 -5.08 46.06 -29.01
C PHE A 22 -4.25 45.28 -30.04
N ALA A 23 -4.76 45.24 -31.29
CA ALA A 23 -4.12 44.60 -32.44
C ALA A 23 -2.91 45.42 -32.96
N GLN A 24 -1.78 45.38 -32.26
CA GLN A 24 -0.50 45.92 -32.72
C GLN A 24 0.64 44.95 -32.42
N GLN A 25 1.54 44.75 -33.40
CA GLN A 25 2.78 44.02 -33.19
C GLN A 25 3.69 44.82 -32.23
N LEU A 26 4.30 44.16 -31.24
CA LEU A 26 5.14 44.79 -30.23
C LEU A 26 6.56 44.21 -30.22
N SER A 27 7.55 45.09 -30.23
CA SER A 27 8.96 44.74 -30.02
C SER A 27 9.38 45.11 -28.60
N VAL A 28 10.09 44.20 -27.94
CA VAL A 28 10.69 44.42 -26.62
C VAL A 28 12.19 44.50 -26.77
N ASP A 29 12.76 45.69 -26.51
CA ASP A 29 14.21 45.91 -26.46
C ASP A 29 14.62 46.13 -25.01
N GLY A 30 15.53 45.28 -24.52
CA GLY A 30 16.12 45.38 -23.20
C GLY A 30 17.57 45.87 -23.31
N ASP A 31 17.91 46.93 -22.58
CA ASP A 31 19.27 47.47 -22.49
C ASP A 31 19.85 47.10 -21.12
N ILE A 32 20.89 46.27 -21.16
CA ILE A 32 21.54 45.73 -19.95
C ILE A 32 22.45 46.74 -19.25
N ASP A 33 22.92 47.75 -19.97
CA ASP A 33 23.80 48.79 -19.43
C ASP A 33 22.97 49.87 -18.72
N THR A 34 21.75 50.14 -19.20
CA THR A 34 20.82 51.09 -18.56
C THR A 34 19.77 50.43 -17.66
N LEU A 35 19.71 49.10 -17.60
CA LEU A 35 18.69 48.32 -16.88
C LEU A 35 17.26 48.74 -17.27
N SER A 36 17.05 49.09 -18.54
CA SER A 36 15.78 49.60 -19.04
C SER A 36 15.10 48.59 -19.99
N LEU A 37 13.76 48.62 -19.99
CA LEU A 37 12.92 47.84 -20.89
C LEU A 37 12.07 48.80 -21.71
N SER A 38 12.12 48.70 -23.03
CA SER A 38 11.31 49.51 -23.93
C SER A 38 10.37 48.63 -24.75
N LEU A 39 9.15 49.12 -24.94
CA LEU A 39 8.09 48.49 -25.73
C LEU A 39 7.79 49.41 -26.91
N THR A 40 8.01 48.94 -28.13
CA THR A 40 7.76 49.73 -29.35
C THR A 40 6.77 49.02 -30.27
N PRO A 41 5.64 49.64 -30.62
CA PRO A 41 4.75 49.13 -31.65
C PRO A 41 5.42 49.21 -33.02
N PHE A 42 5.22 48.21 -33.88
CA PHE A 42 5.68 48.25 -35.27
C PHE A 42 4.58 47.85 -36.27
N PRO A 43 4.66 48.28 -37.55
CA PRO A 43 3.63 48.01 -38.55
C PRO A 43 3.62 46.54 -38.98
N THR A 44 2.41 45.98 -39.18
CA THR A 44 2.13 44.59 -39.60
C THR A 44 2.85 44.07 -40.84
N ALA A 45 3.45 44.95 -41.65
CA ALA A 45 4.04 44.59 -42.93
C ALA A 45 5.57 44.41 -42.93
N SER A 46 6.26 44.52 -41.79
CA SER A 46 7.72 44.37 -41.75
C SER A 46 8.21 43.65 -40.49
N GLN A 47 8.72 42.43 -40.66
CA GLN A 47 9.45 41.71 -39.62
C GLN A 47 10.62 42.60 -39.11
N PRO A 48 10.77 42.76 -37.78
CA PRO A 48 11.86 43.56 -37.23
C PRO A 48 13.21 42.90 -37.55
N ALA A 49 14.26 43.71 -37.67
CA ALA A 49 15.61 43.18 -37.92
C ALA A 49 16.13 42.40 -36.69
N PRO A 50 16.71 41.20 -36.85
CA PRO A 50 17.32 40.47 -35.74
C PRO A 50 18.56 41.21 -35.22
N SER A 51 18.96 40.95 -33.97
CA SER A 51 20.13 41.61 -33.37
C SER A 51 21.41 41.38 -34.18
N SER A 52 22.17 42.46 -34.43
CA SER A 52 23.42 42.43 -35.22
C SER A 52 24.70 42.17 -34.41
N THR A 53 24.63 42.09 -33.08
CA THR A 53 25.81 41.99 -32.19
C THR A 53 25.62 40.96 -31.08
N ASP A 54 26.66 40.17 -30.83
CA ASP A 54 26.78 39.17 -29.76
C ASP A 54 26.55 39.82 -28.37
N GLY A 55 25.31 39.89 -27.91
CA GLY A 55 25.02 40.35 -26.55
C GLY A 55 23.56 40.66 -26.23
N GLU A 56 22.79 41.15 -27.20
CA GLU A 56 21.42 41.62 -26.98
C GLU A 56 20.43 40.79 -27.79
N ALA A 57 19.70 39.88 -27.13
CA ALA A 57 18.64 39.13 -27.79
C ALA A 57 17.38 39.99 -27.89
N LYS A 58 16.87 40.19 -29.11
CA LYS A 58 15.55 40.81 -29.34
C LYS A 58 14.46 39.75 -29.30
N ILE A 59 13.28 40.15 -28.86
CA ILE A 59 12.07 39.31 -28.87
C ILE A 59 10.96 40.09 -29.58
N TYR A 60 10.22 39.43 -30.47
CA TYR A 60 8.98 39.96 -31.03
C TYR A 60 7.90 38.88 -31.09
N TYR A 61 6.65 39.31 -31.03
CA TYR A 61 5.48 38.46 -31.20
C TYR A 61 4.86 38.75 -32.57
N ASP A 62 4.66 37.71 -33.36
CA ASP A 62 4.01 37.80 -34.67
C ASP A 62 2.52 37.47 -34.52
N THR A 63 1.68 38.44 -34.86
CA THR A 63 0.23 38.31 -34.79
C THR A 63 -0.34 37.45 -35.92
N ASP A 64 0.40 37.30 -37.03
CA ASP A 64 -0.11 36.61 -38.22
C ASP A 64 -0.02 35.08 -38.06
N ASP A 65 0.98 34.59 -37.32
CA ASP A 65 1.14 33.15 -37.00
C ASP A 65 1.01 32.83 -35.50
N ASN A 66 0.77 33.84 -34.66
CA ASN A 66 0.60 33.72 -33.22
C ASN A 66 1.82 33.07 -32.53
N GLN A 67 3.04 33.34 -33.00
CA GLN A 67 4.29 32.82 -32.43
C GLN A 67 5.18 33.92 -31.83
N LEU A 68 6.00 33.50 -30.86
CA LEU A 68 7.05 34.32 -30.27
C LEU A 68 8.40 33.97 -30.91
N TYR A 69 9.15 34.98 -31.33
CA TYR A 69 10.46 34.84 -31.96
C TYR A 69 11.56 35.46 -31.10
N ILE A 70 12.74 34.83 -31.07
CA ILE A 70 13.96 35.35 -30.44
C ILE A 70 15.07 35.46 -31.48
N SER A 71 15.86 36.54 -31.42
CA SER A 71 17.01 36.70 -32.30
C SER A 71 18.25 36.04 -31.72
N GLU A 72 18.88 35.16 -32.49
CA GLU A 72 20.22 34.62 -32.22
C GLU A 72 21.08 34.76 -33.48
N ASN A 73 22.30 35.28 -33.33
CA ASN A 73 23.32 35.33 -34.40
C ASN A 73 22.81 35.87 -35.76
N SER A 74 22.13 37.02 -35.76
CA SER A 74 21.54 37.64 -36.97
C SER A 74 20.40 36.84 -37.63
N SER A 75 19.79 35.89 -36.91
CA SER A 75 18.64 35.10 -37.39
C SER A 75 17.51 35.07 -36.37
N TRP A 76 16.28 34.93 -36.83
CA TRP A 76 15.12 34.70 -35.97
C TRP A 76 14.89 33.21 -35.78
N GLY A 77 14.85 32.76 -34.53
CA GLY A 77 14.36 31.44 -34.15
C GLY A 77 12.99 31.56 -33.50
N SER A 78 12.00 30.79 -33.96
CA SER A 78 10.73 30.68 -33.24
C SER A 78 10.99 30.00 -31.90
N ILE A 79 10.52 30.58 -30.79
CA ILE A 79 10.47 29.92 -29.48
C ILE A 79 9.26 28.98 -29.41
N ALA A 80 8.77 28.50 -30.56
CA ALA A 80 7.75 27.47 -30.61
C ALA A 80 8.26 26.28 -29.80
N VAL A 81 7.77 26.16 -28.56
CA VAL A 81 7.86 24.92 -27.79
C VAL A 81 7.29 23.88 -28.74
N PRO A 82 8.04 22.84 -29.12
CA PRO A 82 7.52 21.84 -30.04
C PRO A 82 6.18 21.35 -29.46
N LYS A 83 5.06 21.66 -30.12
CA LYS A 83 3.73 21.12 -29.79
C LYS A 83 3.62 19.62 -30.15
N ASN A 84 4.75 18.92 -30.15
CA ASN A 84 4.84 17.48 -30.34
C ASN A 84 4.82 16.75 -28.99
N VAL A 85 3.98 17.19 -28.06
CA VAL A 85 3.28 16.23 -27.21
C VAL A 85 2.03 15.95 -28.02
N ALA A 86 1.94 14.81 -28.72
CA ALA A 86 0.80 14.48 -29.56
C ALA A 86 -0.50 14.57 -28.74
N THR A 87 -1.15 15.73 -28.76
CA THR A 87 -2.28 16.09 -27.90
C THR A 87 -3.44 16.40 -28.85
N ILE A 88 -4.36 15.45 -28.98
CA ILE A 88 -5.60 15.66 -29.72
C ILE A 88 -6.61 16.25 -28.76
N ILE A 89 -7.08 17.47 -29.06
CA ILE A 89 -8.02 18.19 -28.19
C ILE A 89 -9.46 17.89 -28.64
N VAL A 90 -10.30 17.49 -27.69
CA VAL A 90 -11.74 17.23 -27.87
C VAL A 90 -12.54 18.18 -26.99
N ALA A 91 -13.43 18.97 -27.56
CA ALA A 91 -14.33 19.86 -26.83
C ALA A 91 -15.70 19.19 -26.61
N ALA A 92 -16.27 19.37 -25.43
CA ALA A 92 -17.68 19.09 -25.19
C ALA A 92 -18.57 20.09 -25.94
N SER A 93 -19.86 19.76 -26.03
CA SER A 93 -20.83 20.67 -26.65
C SER A 93 -20.98 22.00 -25.88
N ASP A 94 -20.71 21.99 -24.58
CA ASP A 94 -20.84 23.10 -23.64
C ASP A 94 -19.49 23.68 -23.14
N SER A 95 -18.35 23.32 -23.75
CA SER A 95 -17.03 23.93 -23.45
C SER A 95 -17.00 25.45 -23.69
N LEU A 96 -16.14 26.17 -22.96
CA LEU A 96 -16.06 27.63 -23.01
C LEU A 96 -15.48 28.13 -24.36
N THR A 97 -15.83 29.36 -24.74
CA THR A 97 -15.22 30.07 -25.88
C THR A 97 -14.15 31.02 -25.32
N PRO A 98 -12.85 30.84 -25.63
CA PRO A 98 -12.33 30.44 -26.94
C PRO A 98 -11.79 29.00 -27.06
N SER A 99 -11.63 28.25 -25.96
CA SER A 99 -10.99 26.91 -25.95
C SER A 99 -11.66 25.91 -26.92
N LYS A 100 -12.99 25.99 -27.06
CA LYS A 100 -13.76 25.17 -28.02
C LYS A 100 -13.37 25.38 -29.49
N ALA A 101 -12.98 26.59 -29.89
CA ALA A 101 -12.70 26.90 -31.30
C ALA A 101 -11.41 26.25 -31.80
N ASP A 102 -10.47 25.97 -30.89
CA ASP A 102 -9.17 25.37 -31.20
C ASP A 102 -9.18 23.83 -31.10
N ALA A 103 -10.30 23.23 -30.67
CA ALA A 103 -10.43 21.79 -30.55
C ALA A 103 -10.55 21.12 -31.93
N VAL A 104 -9.79 20.03 -32.11
CA VAL A 104 -9.79 19.24 -33.36
C VAL A 104 -11.12 18.50 -33.53
N TYR A 105 -11.65 18.00 -32.41
CA TYR A 105 -12.93 17.31 -32.34
C TYR A 105 -13.88 18.09 -31.46
N GLN A 106 -15.14 18.25 -31.90
CA GLN A 106 -16.17 18.94 -31.15
C GLN A 106 -17.40 18.05 -31.06
N CYS A 107 -17.77 17.71 -29.83
CA CYS A 107 -18.94 16.93 -29.49
C CYS A 107 -20.23 17.73 -29.70
N ASP A 108 -21.33 17.02 -29.99
CA ASP A 108 -22.66 17.60 -30.19
C ASP A 108 -23.59 17.45 -28.96
N GLY A 109 -23.14 16.72 -27.94
CA GLY A 109 -23.89 16.47 -26.70
C GLY A 109 -24.72 15.19 -26.74
N ILE A 110 -24.59 14.39 -27.81
CA ILE A 110 -25.31 13.13 -28.00
C ILE A 110 -24.29 12.06 -28.37
N ALA A 111 -24.23 10.99 -27.58
CA ALA A 111 -23.36 9.85 -27.87
C ALA A 111 -21.88 10.28 -28.08
N ASP A 112 -21.39 11.15 -27.20
CA ASP A 112 -20.10 11.83 -27.37
C ASP A 112 -18.91 10.85 -27.33
N GLN A 113 -19.11 9.62 -26.84
CA GLN A 113 -18.11 8.57 -26.90
C GLN A 113 -17.63 8.30 -28.34
N ASP A 114 -18.48 8.49 -29.35
CA ASP A 114 -18.12 8.22 -30.75
C ASP A 114 -17.05 9.21 -31.21
N THR A 115 -17.23 10.49 -30.89
CA THR A 115 -16.26 11.57 -31.19
C THR A 115 -14.95 11.37 -30.42
N ILE A 116 -15.03 10.94 -29.15
CA ILE A 116 -13.83 10.64 -28.36
C ILE A 116 -13.09 9.41 -28.92
N ASN A 117 -13.81 8.38 -29.36
CA ASN A 117 -13.23 7.18 -29.97
C ASN A 117 -12.52 7.49 -31.29
N ASP A 118 -13.05 8.42 -32.10
CA ASP A 118 -12.39 8.92 -33.30
C ASP A 118 -11.08 9.66 -32.97
N ALA A 119 -11.08 10.48 -31.90
CA ALA A 119 -9.88 11.15 -31.41
C ALA A 119 -8.82 10.15 -30.90
N ILE A 120 -9.23 9.12 -30.16
CA ILE A 120 -8.35 8.03 -29.73
C ILE A 120 -7.75 7.30 -30.93
N THR A 121 -8.56 7.00 -31.95
CA THR A 121 -8.10 6.34 -33.18
C THR A 121 -7.06 7.18 -33.92
N ALA A 122 -7.30 8.49 -34.03
CA ALA A 122 -6.34 9.41 -34.63
C ALA A 122 -5.03 9.52 -33.81
N CYS A 123 -5.12 9.48 -32.48
CA CYS A 123 -3.96 9.49 -31.58
C CYS A 123 -3.14 8.19 -31.74
N ALA A 124 -3.81 7.05 -31.81
CA ALA A 124 -3.18 5.76 -32.06
C ALA A 124 -2.47 5.72 -33.42
N ALA A 125 -3.07 6.31 -34.46
CA ALA A 125 -2.51 6.33 -35.82
C ALA A 125 -1.16 7.08 -35.92
N ILE A 126 -0.86 7.99 -34.98
CA ILE A 126 0.43 8.69 -34.90
C ILE A 126 1.40 8.08 -33.88
N GLY A 127 1.10 6.87 -33.38
CA GLY A 127 1.96 6.11 -32.46
C GLY A 127 1.63 6.28 -30.98
N GLY A 128 0.51 6.92 -30.65
CA GLY A 128 0.07 7.22 -29.29
C GLY A 128 0.31 8.68 -28.89
N GLY A 129 -0.09 9.02 -27.66
CA GLY A 129 -0.10 10.38 -27.17
C GLY A 129 -1.23 10.65 -26.20
N ALA A 130 -1.60 11.91 -26.04
CA ALA A 130 -2.71 12.36 -25.22
C ALA A 130 -3.93 12.71 -26.07
N VAL A 131 -5.10 12.28 -25.63
CA VAL A 131 -6.39 12.83 -25.99
C VAL A 131 -6.80 13.72 -24.81
N TYR A 132 -6.82 15.02 -25.03
CA TYR A 132 -7.14 16.02 -24.02
C TYR A 132 -8.60 16.47 -24.16
N LEU A 133 -9.38 16.19 -23.13
CA LEU A 133 -10.78 16.58 -23.03
C LEU A 133 -10.88 17.93 -22.32
N LEU A 134 -11.50 18.91 -22.98
CA LEU A 134 -11.76 20.20 -22.37
C LEU A 134 -12.81 20.10 -21.26
N GLU A 135 -13.01 21.19 -20.53
CA GLU A 135 -14.12 21.32 -19.60
C GLU A 135 -15.47 21.20 -20.33
N GLY A 136 -16.47 20.66 -19.64
CA GLY A 136 -17.82 20.45 -20.16
C GLY A 136 -18.33 19.04 -19.93
N THR A 137 -19.57 18.80 -20.35
CA THR A 137 -20.29 17.54 -20.14
C THR A 137 -20.33 16.75 -21.45
N TYR A 138 -19.79 15.52 -21.40
CA TYR A 138 -19.83 14.54 -22.48
C TYR A 138 -20.88 13.48 -22.14
N ASN A 139 -21.88 13.30 -23.00
CA ASN A 139 -22.99 12.37 -22.80
C ASN A 139 -22.67 10.99 -23.36
N ILE A 140 -22.45 10.02 -22.48
CA ILE A 140 -21.88 8.69 -22.77
C ILE A 140 -22.98 7.62 -22.74
N SER A 141 -23.40 7.16 -23.92
CA SER A 141 -24.39 6.07 -24.06
C SER A 141 -23.77 4.71 -24.39
N ALA A 142 -22.47 4.67 -24.67
CA ALA A 142 -21.67 3.47 -24.93
C ALA A 142 -20.20 3.72 -24.52
N SER A 143 -19.36 2.69 -24.52
CA SER A 143 -17.99 2.80 -24.01
C SER A 143 -17.07 3.70 -24.84
N ILE A 144 -16.21 4.45 -24.16
CA ILE A 144 -14.99 5.03 -24.72
C ILE A 144 -13.92 3.92 -24.71
N ASN A 145 -13.47 3.48 -25.89
CA ASN A 145 -12.59 2.34 -26.05
C ASN A 145 -11.14 2.78 -26.30
N ILE A 146 -10.24 2.49 -25.37
CA ILE A 146 -8.81 2.63 -25.58
C ILE A 146 -8.28 1.37 -26.27
N THR A 147 -8.06 1.47 -27.58
CA THR A 147 -7.77 0.33 -28.46
C THR A 147 -6.30 0.16 -28.83
N SER A 148 -5.40 0.97 -28.26
CA SER A 148 -3.97 0.92 -28.53
C SER A 148 -3.14 1.29 -27.31
N ASP A 149 -1.89 0.82 -27.28
CA ASP A 149 -0.92 1.20 -26.27
C ASP A 149 -0.57 2.70 -26.33
N ASN A 150 0.01 3.21 -25.25
CA ASN A 150 0.57 4.58 -25.18
C ASN A 150 -0.49 5.69 -25.35
N ILE A 151 -1.75 5.42 -24.96
CA ILE A 151 -2.83 6.40 -25.01
C ILE A 151 -3.05 7.00 -23.62
N SER A 152 -3.03 8.32 -23.53
CA SER A 152 -3.42 9.07 -22.35
C SER A 152 -4.75 9.76 -22.60
N LEU A 153 -5.78 9.50 -21.80
CA LEU A 153 -7.03 10.25 -21.79
C LEU A 153 -7.03 11.20 -20.59
N ILE A 154 -6.93 12.51 -20.85
CA ILE A 154 -6.68 13.50 -19.80
C ILE A 154 -7.73 14.60 -19.89
N GLY A 155 -8.38 14.95 -18.78
CA GLY A 155 -9.29 16.10 -18.72
C GLY A 155 -8.66 17.38 -18.20
N ALA A 156 -9.49 18.43 -18.09
CA ALA A 156 -9.13 19.71 -17.48
C ALA A 156 -9.37 19.77 -15.96
N GLY A 157 -9.66 18.63 -15.33
CA GLY A 157 -10.05 18.47 -13.93
C GLY A 157 -11.49 17.99 -13.77
N ALA A 158 -12.07 18.17 -12.58
CA ALA A 158 -13.44 17.75 -12.27
C ALA A 158 -14.53 18.39 -13.15
N GLY A 159 -14.20 19.48 -13.87
CA GLY A 159 -15.10 20.14 -14.83
C GLY A 159 -15.19 19.44 -16.19
N THR A 160 -14.32 18.49 -16.49
CA THR A 160 -14.47 17.56 -17.62
C THR A 160 -15.30 16.37 -17.13
N VAL A 161 -16.56 16.27 -17.54
CA VAL A 161 -17.51 15.29 -17.01
C VAL A 161 -17.90 14.29 -18.09
N LEU A 162 -17.49 13.04 -17.92
CA LEU A 162 -18.00 11.89 -18.67
C LEU A 162 -19.27 11.40 -17.96
N GLN A 163 -20.44 11.83 -18.43
CA GLN A 163 -21.71 11.52 -17.80
C GLN A 163 -22.40 10.35 -18.51
N VAL A 164 -22.78 9.32 -17.76
CA VAL A 164 -23.58 8.20 -18.28
C VAL A 164 -24.95 8.70 -18.72
N ALA A 165 -25.35 8.36 -19.95
CA ALA A 165 -26.65 8.71 -20.48
C ALA A 165 -27.79 8.13 -19.63
N THR A 166 -28.92 8.84 -19.56
CA THR A 166 -30.07 8.42 -18.74
C THR A 166 -30.54 7.02 -19.16
N ASP A 167 -30.74 6.15 -18.16
CA ASP A 167 -31.18 4.75 -18.33
C ASP A 167 -30.22 3.85 -19.12
N ALA A 168 -29.00 4.29 -19.41
CA ALA A 168 -28.00 3.45 -20.09
C ALA A 168 -27.57 2.27 -19.21
N THR A 169 -27.36 1.11 -19.83
CA THR A 169 -27.00 -0.13 -19.13
C THR A 169 -25.83 -0.81 -19.80
N ASN A 170 -24.99 -1.50 -19.03
CA ASN A 170 -23.81 -2.20 -19.53
C ASN A 170 -22.83 -1.24 -20.22
N VAL A 171 -22.64 -0.05 -19.63
CA VAL A 171 -21.69 0.95 -20.11
C VAL A 171 -20.44 0.91 -19.23
N ASP A 172 -19.35 0.40 -19.79
CA ASP A 172 -18.01 0.65 -19.27
C ASP A 172 -17.59 2.03 -19.80
N VAL A 173 -17.74 3.09 -18.99
CA VAL A 173 -17.55 4.48 -19.47
C VAL A 173 -16.20 4.63 -20.16
N ILE A 174 -15.13 4.12 -19.54
CA ILE A 174 -13.84 3.90 -20.18
C ILE A 174 -13.52 2.41 -20.15
N ASN A 175 -13.33 1.82 -21.33
CA ASN A 175 -12.97 0.43 -21.52
C ASN A 175 -11.58 0.32 -22.17
N ALA A 176 -10.73 -0.55 -21.62
CA ALA A 176 -9.44 -0.90 -22.18
C ALA A 176 -9.22 -2.41 -22.08
N ALA A 177 -8.87 -3.03 -23.21
CA ALA A 177 -8.67 -4.48 -23.28
C ALA A 177 -7.43 -4.85 -24.10
N GLY A 178 -6.49 -5.60 -23.49
CA GLY A 178 -5.29 -6.09 -24.18
C GLY A 178 -4.31 -4.99 -24.61
N VAL A 179 -4.32 -3.85 -23.92
CA VAL A 179 -3.47 -2.67 -24.20
C VAL A 179 -2.60 -2.34 -22.99
N SER A 180 -1.62 -1.47 -23.14
CA SER A 180 -0.67 -1.14 -22.07
C SER A 180 -0.16 0.29 -22.15
N ARG A 181 0.43 0.76 -21.05
CA ARG A 181 1.01 2.12 -20.94
C ARG A 181 -0.03 3.20 -21.20
N ILE A 182 -1.22 3.02 -20.61
CA ILE A 182 -2.30 3.99 -20.69
C ILE A 182 -2.34 4.87 -19.44
N LEU A 183 -2.77 6.12 -19.61
CA LEU A 183 -3.01 7.06 -18.50
C LEU A 183 -4.44 7.57 -18.59
N ILE A 184 -5.20 7.50 -17.50
CA ILE A 184 -6.51 8.15 -17.39
C ILE A 184 -6.42 9.13 -16.24
N SER A 185 -6.62 10.43 -16.49
CA SER A 185 -6.38 11.44 -15.45
C SER A 185 -7.19 12.72 -15.58
N GLN A 186 -7.39 13.41 -14.44
CA GLN A 186 -7.96 14.76 -14.36
C GLN A 186 -9.35 14.89 -15.01
N LEU A 187 -10.24 13.94 -14.77
CA LEU A 187 -11.63 14.02 -15.26
C LEU A 187 -12.61 13.43 -14.24
N MET A 188 -13.87 13.80 -14.40
CA MET A 188 -14.98 13.20 -13.66
C MET A 188 -15.67 12.12 -14.51
N ILE A 189 -16.04 11.03 -13.87
CA ILE A 189 -16.99 10.03 -14.38
C ILE A 189 -18.22 10.07 -13.48
N ASP A 190 -19.36 10.44 -14.06
CA ASP A 190 -20.63 10.61 -13.34
C ASP A 190 -21.66 9.63 -13.90
N GLY A 191 -22.15 8.71 -13.06
CA GLY A 191 -23.21 7.77 -13.44
C GLY A 191 -24.61 8.36 -13.47
N ASN A 192 -24.74 9.69 -13.41
CA ASN A 192 -25.98 10.44 -13.59
C ASN A 192 -27.06 9.96 -12.61
N ASN A 193 -26.79 10.15 -11.31
CA ASN A 193 -27.67 9.74 -10.21
C ASN A 193 -28.02 8.25 -10.20
N ASN A 194 -27.05 7.37 -10.52
CA ASN A 194 -27.24 5.92 -10.52
C ASN A 194 -28.40 5.47 -11.44
N THR A 195 -28.63 6.16 -12.56
CA THR A 195 -29.62 5.72 -13.56
C THR A 195 -29.12 4.47 -14.30
N GLY A 196 -30.06 3.68 -14.86
CA GLY A 196 -29.71 2.41 -15.51
C GLY A 196 -29.18 1.32 -14.56
N SER A 197 -28.28 0.47 -15.06
CA SER A 197 -27.71 -0.68 -14.33
C SER A 197 -26.49 -1.29 -15.02
N ASN A 198 -25.61 -1.94 -14.24
CA ASN A 198 -24.40 -2.62 -14.73
C ASN A 198 -23.43 -1.69 -15.45
N ASN A 199 -23.28 -0.47 -14.95
CA ASN A 199 -22.33 0.49 -15.50
C ASN A 199 -21.04 0.47 -14.69
N VAL A 200 -19.91 0.50 -15.37
CA VAL A 200 -18.58 0.55 -14.78
C VAL A 200 -17.94 1.88 -15.16
N GLY A 201 -17.28 2.54 -14.22
CA GLY A 201 -16.56 3.77 -14.53
C GLY A 201 -15.35 3.47 -15.42
N ILE A 202 -14.48 2.56 -14.97
CA ILE A 202 -13.30 2.13 -15.73
C ILE A 202 -13.16 0.62 -15.66
N TYR A 203 -13.14 -0.03 -16.82
CA TYR A 203 -12.94 -1.47 -16.95
C TYR A 203 -11.62 -1.77 -17.69
N PHE A 204 -10.70 -2.44 -17.01
CA PHE A 204 -9.44 -2.92 -17.58
C PHE A 204 -9.45 -4.44 -17.67
N ALA A 205 -9.27 -4.98 -18.88
CA ALA A 205 -9.06 -6.42 -19.10
C ALA A 205 -7.71 -6.67 -19.76
N ASN A 206 -6.80 -7.40 -19.10
CA ASN A 206 -5.44 -7.63 -19.60
C ASN A 206 -4.73 -6.30 -19.94
N VAL A 207 -4.83 -5.33 -19.05
CA VAL A 207 -4.16 -4.03 -19.19
C VAL A 207 -2.94 -3.98 -18.30
N ASN A 208 -1.80 -3.55 -18.83
CA ASN A 208 -0.54 -3.58 -18.10
C ASN A 208 0.19 -2.24 -18.08
N ASN A 209 1.00 -2.02 -17.04
CA ASN A 209 1.89 -0.88 -16.91
C ASN A 209 1.19 0.47 -17.10
N SER A 210 -0.02 0.60 -16.55
CA SER A 210 -0.93 1.71 -16.80
C SER A 210 -1.32 2.43 -15.51
N LYS A 211 -1.87 3.64 -15.63
CA LYS A 211 -2.19 4.48 -14.48
C LYS A 211 -3.58 5.12 -14.57
N ILE A 212 -4.33 5.02 -13.48
CA ILE A 212 -5.58 5.75 -13.23
C ILE A 212 -5.32 6.72 -12.10
N ASP A 213 -5.33 8.01 -12.38
CA ASP A 213 -4.84 9.02 -11.45
C ASP A 213 -5.70 10.28 -11.38
N SER A 214 -5.98 10.77 -10.17
CA SER A 214 -6.61 12.08 -9.97
C SER A 214 -7.97 12.21 -10.65
N LEU A 215 -8.81 11.17 -10.51
CA LEU A 215 -10.17 11.14 -11.04
C LEU A 215 -11.23 11.39 -9.97
N TRP A 216 -12.40 11.83 -10.41
CA TRP A 216 -13.62 11.89 -9.59
C TRP A 216 -14.64 10.88 -10.14
N LEU A 217 -15.01 9.86 -9.37
CA LEU A 217 -15.97 8.85 -9.81
C LEU A 217 -17.17 8.81 -8.88
N THR A 218 -18.37 9.11 -9.39
CA THR A 218 -19.58 9.27 -8.59
C THR A 218 -20.83 8.74 -9.27
N ALA A 219 -21.83 8.37 -8.45
CA ALA A 219 -23.16 7.98 -8.88
C ALA A 219 -23.18 6.84 -9.93
N ILE A 220 -22.16 5.98 -9.93
CA ILE A 220 -22.07 4.79 -10.78
C ILE A 220 -22.83 3.63 -10.13
N LYS A 221 -23.60 2.92 -10.95
CA LYS A 221 -24.37 1.75 -10.56
C LYS A 221 -23.87 0.49 -11.29
N SER A 222 -22.87 -0.15 -10.69
CA SER A 222 -22.23 -1.36 -11.21
C SER A 222 -23.06 -2.62 -11.03
N MET A 223 -22.64 -3.72 -11.65
CA MET A 223 -23.32 -5.01 -11.48
C MET A 223 -23.21 -5.48 -10.02
N GLY A 224 -24.34 -5.90 -9.44
CA GLY A 224 -24.38 -6.56 -8.13
C GLY A 224 -24.61 -8.07 -8.22
N GLY A 225 -24.78 -8.74 -7.08
CA GLY A 225 -25.13 -10.16 -7.03
C GLY A 225 -23.92 -11.10 -7.05
N MET A 226 -23.97 -12.16 -7.86
CA MET A 226 -22.94 -13.24 -7.84
C MET A 226 -21.60 -12.82 -8.47
N SER A 227 -21.57 -11.78 -9.30
CA SER A 227 -20.37 -11.27 -9.95
C SER A 227 -20.29 -9.73 -9.80
N PRO A 228 -20.11 -9.21 -8.58
CA PRO A 228 -20.22 -7.78 -8.32
C PRO A 228 -19.06 -7.00 -8.96
N GLU A 229 -19.32 -5.93 -9.69
CA GLU A 229 -18.27 -5.15 -10.37
C GLU A 229 -17.78 -3.97 -9.54
N GLY A 230 -16.57 -3.51 -9.84
CA GLY A 230 -16.01 -2.28 -9.30
C GLY A 230 -16.35 -1.07 -10.16
N VAL A 231 -16.47 0.11 -9.56
CA VAL A 231 -16.50 1.39 -10.29
C VAL A 231 -15.20 1.55 -11.08
N ILE A 232 -14.07 1.17 -10.47
CA ILE A 232 -12.85 0.79 -11.18
C ILE A 232 -12.69 -0.72 -11.05
N TYR A 233 -12.65 -1.44 -12.17
CA TYR A 233 -12.56 -2.89 -12.18
C TYR A 233 -11.41 -3.38 -13.08
N PHE A 234 -10.46 -4.08 -12.47
CA PHE A 234 -9.41 -4.80 -13.18
C PHE A 234 -9.76 -6.28 -13.27
N ASN A 235 -9.69 -6.83 -14.47
CA ASN A 235 -10.00 -8.21 -14.77
C ASN A 235 -8.96 -8.81 -15.74
N ASN A 236 -9.03 -10.13 -15.94
CA ASN A 236 -8.28 -10.87 -16.96
C ASN A 236 -6.77 -10.54 -16.99
N THR A 237 -6.06 -10.72 -15.87
CA THR A 237 -4.59 -10.57 -15.82
C THR A 237 -4.11 -9.13 -16.08
N SER A 238 -4.68 -8.15 -15.39
CA SER A 238 -4.16 -6.77 -15.44
C SER A 238 -3.01 -6.58 -14.44
N VAL A 239 -1.81 -6.23 -14.91
CA VAL A 239 -0.56 -6.31 -14.15
C VAL A 239 0.24 -5.00 -14.15
N ASN A 240 0.91 -4.70 -13.02
CA ASN A 240 1.78 -3.52 -12.85
C ASN A 240 1.06 -2.18 -13.09
N ASN A 241 -0.23 -2.10 -12.74
CA ASN A 241 -0.98 -0.86 -12.87
C ASN A 241 -1.05 -0.10 -11.54
N ILE A 242 -1.32 1.19 -11.63
CA ILE A 242 -1.44 2.08 -10.48
C ILE A 242 -2.81 2.76 -10.50
N ILE A 243 -3.54 2.64 -9.39
CA ILE A 243 -4.77 3.41 -9.11
C ILE A 243 -4.43 4.38 -7.98
N SER A 244 -4.26 5.67 -8.29
CA SER A 244 -3.82 6.65 -7.29
C SER A 244 -4.58 7.97 -7.27
N CYS A 245 -4.65 8.59 -6.09
CA CYS A 245 -5.18 9.95 -5.92
C CYS A 245 -6.63 10.14 -6.41
N ASN A 246 -7.41 9.07 -6.53
CA ASN A 246 -8.78 9.16 -7.02
C ASN A 246 -9.74 9.45 -5.87
N TYR A 247 -10.79 10.22 -6.16
CA TYR A 247 -11.92 10.44 -5.28
C TYR A 247 -13.13 9.64 -5.80
N ILE A 248 -13.41 8.50 -5.15
CA ILE A 248 -14.47 7.58 -5.54
C ILE A 248 -15.58 7.64 -4.50
N TYR A 249 -16.71 8.27 -4.85
CA TYR A 249 -17.70 8.62 -3.84
C TYR A 249 -19.16 8.48 -4.28
N SER A 250 -20.04 8.18 -3.33
CA SER A 250 -21.50 8.22 -3.52
C SER A 250 -22.00 7.40 -4.72
N ASN A 251 -21.40 6.22 -4.93
CA ASN A 251 -21.85 5.24 -5.92
C ASN A 251 -22.93 4.34 -5.31
N ASP A 252 -23.58 3.50 -6.13
CA ASP A 252 -24.70 2.68 -5.67
C ASP A 252 -24.30 1.77 -4.50
N THR A 253 -24.90 2.03 -3.33
CA THR A 253 -24.60 1.32 -2.09
C THR A 253 -25.19 -0.09 -2.04
N SER A 254 -26.04 -0.45 -3.00
CA SER A 254 -26.65 -1.78 -3.10
C SER A 254 -25.78 -2.79 -3.85
N SER A 255 -24.88 -2.33 -4.71
CA SER A 255 -24.12 -3.19 -5.62
C SER A 255 -22.64 -2.85 -5.74
N SER A 256 -22.27 -1.56 -5.72
CA SER A 256 -21.02 -1.11 -6.33
C SER A 256 -19.83 -1.19 -5.37
N TYR A 257 -18.79 -1.91 -5.79
CA TYR A 257 -17.48 -1.86 -5.14
C TYR A 257 -16.74 -0.64 -5.69
N ALA A 258 -16.04 0.13 -4.85
CA ALA A 258 -15.36 1.31 -5.38
C ALA A 258 -14.19 0.91 -6.30
N ILE A 259 -13.35 -0.01 -5.81
CA ILE A 259 -12.27 -0.63 -6.59
C ILE A 259 -12.37 -2.14 -6.43
N ARG A 260 -12.35 -2.88 -7.55
CA ARG A 260 -12.23 -4.34 -7.55
C ARG A 260 -11.02 -4.77 -8.37
N LEU A 261 -10.15 -5.58 -7.77
CA LEU A 261 -9.16 -6.36 -8.50
C LEU A 261 -9.65 -7.80 -8.59
N GLY A 262 -10.07 -8.21 -9.78
CA GLY A 262 -10.49 -9.57 -10.08
C GLY A 262 -9.30 -10.51 -10.23
N GLU A 263 -9.61 -11.80 -10.29
CA GLU A 263 -8.64 -12.91 -10.40
C GLU A 263 -7.52 -12.61 -11.42
N ASP A 264 -6.31 -13.09 -11.11
CA ASP A 264 -5.08 -12.91 -11.88
C ASP A 264 -4.57 -11.48 -12.06
N SER A 265 -5.26 -10.45 -11.54
CA SER A 265 -4.75 -9.08 -11.55
C SER A 265 -3.71 -8.88 -10.44
N ILE A 266 -2.43 -9.01 -10.79
CA ILE A 266 -1.29 -9.05 -9.85
C ILE A 266 -0.36 -7.84 -9.96
N ASN A 267 0.47 -7.60 -8.93
CA ASN A 267 1.47 -6.53 -8.88
C ASN A 267 0.91 -5.12 -9.14
N ASN A 268 -0.37 -4.89 -8.82
CA ASN A 268 -0.97 -3.58 -8.92
C ASN A 268 -0.79 -2.79 -7.62
N ILE A 269 -0.80 -1.48 -7.74
CA ILE A 269 -0.71 -0.55 -6.60
C ILE A 269 -2.00 0.26 -6.52
N ILE A 270 -2.67 0.21 -5.38
CA ILE A 270 -3.79 1.09 -5.04
C ILE A 270 -3.33 2.02 -3.93
N SER A 271 -3.13 3.31 -4.24
CA SER A 271 -2.57 4.23 -3.26
C SER A 271 -3.18 5.62 -3.22
N GLU A 272 -3.25 6.23 -2.03
CA GLU A 272 -3.65 7.64 -1.87
C GLU A 272 -5.06 7.96 -2.40
N ASN A 273 -5.94 6.96 -2.50
CA ASN A 273 -7.32 7.16 -2.92
C ASN A 273 -8.19 7.55 -1.72
N TYR A 274 -9.19 8.38 -1.97
CA TYR A 274 -10.25 8.68 -1.02
C TYR A 274 -11.54 8.00 -1.50
N ILE A 275 -12.06 7.08 -0.70
CA ILE A 275 -13.16 6.19 -1.08
C ILE A 275 -14.29 6.33 -0.05
N LYS A 276 -15.48 6.76 -0.50
CA LYS A 276 -16.59 7.06 0.42
C LYS A 276 -17.99 6.74 -0.10
N GLY A 277 -18.84 6.11 0.70
CA GLY A 277 -20.25 5.97 0.32
C GLY A 277 -20.46 5.04 -0.88
N ASN A 278 -19.75 3.92 -0.91
CA ASN A 278 -19.96 2.81 -1.83
C ASN A 278 -20.55 1.62 -1.06
N ARG A 279 -20.86 0.49 -1.71
CA ARG A 279 -21.17 -0.74 -0.98
C ARG A 279 -19.92 -1.28 -0.28
N VAL A 280 -18.86 -1.52 -1.05
CA VAL A 280 -17.54 -1.95 -0.55
C VAL A 280 -16.51 -0.93 -0.98
N GLY A 281 -15.54 -0.63 -0.11
CA GLY A 281 -14.44 0.25 -0.46
C GLY A 281 -13.50 -0.38 -1.50
N ILE A 282 -12.71 -1.37 -1.09
CA ILE A 282 -11.76 -2.09 -1.97
C ILE A 282 -12.00 -3.58 -1.86
N SER A 283 -12.16 -4.25 -3.00
CA SER A 283 -12.28 -5.71 -3.09
C SER A 283 -11.07 -6.31 -3.80
N LEU A 284 -10.49 -7.36 -3.21
CA LEU A 284 -9.36 -8.10 -3.73
C LEU A 284 -9.76 -9.57 -3.87
N ASP A 285 -9.90 -10.03 -5.10
CA ASP A 285 -9.99 -11.44 -5.46
C ASP A 285 -8.67 -11.92 -6.10
N SER A 286 -7.59 -11.17 -5.87
CA SER A 286 -6.32 -11.29 -6.58
C SER A 286 -5.12 -11.22 -5.64
N SER A 287 -3.92 -11.48 -6.19
CA SER A 287 -2.72 -11.77 -5.42
C SER A 287 -1.56 -10.83 -5.70
N GLY A 288 -0.66 -10.64 -4.74
CA GLY A 288 0.59 -9.90 -4.98
C GLY A 288 0.42 -8.40 -5.20
N ASN A 289 -0.64 -7.77 -4.68
CA ASN A 289 -0.89 -6.34 -4.84
C ASN A 289 -0.49 -5.53 -3.59
N ILE A 290 -0.26 -4.23 -3.78
CA ILE A 290 0.05 -3.28 -2.70
C ILE A 290 -1.08 -2.27 -2.59
N ILE A 291 -1.69 -2.19 -1.40
CA ILE A 291 -2.78 -1.28 -1.07
C ILE A 291 -2.29 -0.38 0.05
N SER A 292 -2.02 0.90 -0.24
CA SER A 292 -1.38 1.79 0.73
C SER A 292 -1.91 3.20 0.81
N ASN A 293 -1.90 3.81 2.00
CA ASN A 293 -2.26 5.23 2.18
C ASN A 293 -3.64 5.62 1.66
N ASN A 294 -4.59 4.70 1.56
CA ASN A 294 -5.97 5.01 1.16
C ASN A 294 -6.81 5.43 2.37
N ASN A 295 -7.77 6.33 2.17
CA ASN A 295 -8.77 6.71 3.16
C ASN A 295 -10.13 6.17 2.73
N VAL A 296 -10.64 5.17 3.46
CA VAL A 296 -11.84 4.42 3.09
C VAL A 296 -12.88 4.54 4.20
N GLU A 297 -13.98 5.23 3.90
CA GLU A 297 -14.95 5.60 4.93
C GLU A 297 -16.42 5.58 4.52
N ASN A 298 -17.31 5.36 5.49
CA ASN A 298 -18.77 5.44 5.30
C ASN A 298 -19.27 4.58 4.12
N ASN A 299 -18.70 3.39 3.92
CA ASN A 299 -19.21 2.42 2.95
C ASN A 299 -20.29 1.55 3.61
N ALA A 300 -21.33 1.23 2.84
CA ALA A 300 -22.55 0.59 3.32
C ALA A 300 -22.38 -0.91 3.66
N LEU A 301 -21.19 -1.47 3.44
CA LEU A 301 -20.83 -2.82 3.87
C LEU A 301 -19.44 -2.79 4.51
N VAL A 302 -18.40 -3.22 3.80
CA VAL A 302 -17.06 -3.44 4.35
C VAL A 302 -16.08 -2.43 3.74
N GLY A 303 -15.08 -2.03 4.54
CA GLY A 303 -13.97 -1.21 4.05
C GLY A 303 -13.19 -1.97 2.98
N PHE A 304 -12.42 -2.99 3.41
CA PHE A 304 -11.68 -3.90 2.52
C PHE A 304 -12.22 -5.33 2.58
N TYR A 305 -12.46 -5.91 1.42
CA TYR A 305 -12.93 -7.29 1.26
C TYR A 305 -11.89 -8.13 0.52
N LEU A 306 -11.37 -9.16 1.16
CA LEU A 306 -10.40 -10.10 0.59
C LEU A 306 -11.07 -11.47 0.49
N ASN A 307 -11.07 -12.05 -0.70
CA ASN A 307 -11.75 -13.30 -0.96
C ASN A 307 -10.88 -14.21 -1.82
N GLY A 308 -10.33 -15.27 -1.22
CA GLY A 308 -9.29 -16.08 -1.86
C GLY A 308 -8.01 -15.31 -2.22
N ALA A 309 -7.78 -14.15 -1.60
CA ALA A 309 -6.69 -13.25 -1.95
C ALA A 309 -5.37 -13.69 -1.29
N VAL A 310 -4.27 -13.70 -2.05
CA VAL A 310 -2.98 -14.25 -1.57
C VAL A 310 -1.84 -13.24 -1.67
N ASN A 311 -1.00 -13.17 -0.65
CA ASN A 311 0.26 -12.41 -0.71
C ASN A 311 0.09 -10.92 -1.05
N ASN A 312 -0.98 -10.29 -0.57
CA ASN A 312 -1.17 -8.84 -0.71
C ASN A 312 -0.56 -8.09 0.48
N THR A 313 -0.09 -6.87 0.23
CA THR A 313 0.37 -5.94 1.28
C THR A 313 -0.62 -4.81 1.44
N ILE A 314 -1.26 -4.73 2.60
CA ILE A 314 -2.23 -3.72 2.98
C ILE A 314 -1.62 -2.88 4.09
N VAL A 315 -1.16 -1.67 3.76
CA VAL A 315 -0.31 -0.88 4.66
C VAL A 315 -0.69 0.59 4.78
N ALA A 316 -0.66 1.16 5.99
CA ALA A 316 -0.84 2.60 6.20
C ALA A 316 -2.19 3.18 5.70
N ASN A 317 -3.24 2.37 5.62
CA ASN A 317 -4.58 2.82 5.24
C ASN A 317 -5.36 3.33 6.46
N ILE A 318 -6.30 4.25 6.23
CA ILE A 318 -7.27 4.70 7.22
C ILE A 318 -8.64 4.14 6.82
N ILE A 319 -9.20 3.25 7.64
CA ILE A 319 -10.44 2.53 7.35
C ILE A 319 -11.43 2.77 8.49
N ARG A 320 -12.54 3.48 8.21
CA ARG A 320 -13.42 3.91 9.30
C ARG A 320 -14.88 4.12 8.95
N ASN A 321 -15.74 4.07 9.97
CA ASN A 321 -17.16 4.38 9.82
C ASN A 321 -17.87 3.52 8.76
N ASN A 322 -17.41 2.30 8.47
CA ASN A 322 -18.11 1.40 7.54
C ASN A 322 -19.21 0.64 8.29
N ASP A 323 -20.29 0.27 7.60
CA ASP A 323 -21.50 -0.31 8.21
C ASP A 323 -21.31 -1.77 8.66
N THR A 324 -20.18 -2.40 8.33
CA THR A 324 -19.78 -3.72 8.85
C THR A 324 -18.33 -3.70 9.33
N ASN A 325 -17.49 -4.64 8.87
CA ASN A 325 -16.09 -4.75 9.28
C ASN A 325 -15.21 -3.70 8.61
N GLY A 326 -14.08 -3.37 9.24
CA GLY A 326 -13.04 -2.58 8.59
C GLY A 326 -12.38 -3.36 7.47
N ILE A 327 -11.76 -4.49 7.81
CA ILE A 327 -11.13 -5.44 6.87
C ILE A 327 -11.72 -6.82 7.10
N TRP A 328 -12.11 -7.51 6.02
CA TRP A 328 -12.64 -8.87 6.09
C TRP A 328 -11.91 -9.79 5.10
N LEU A 329 -11.26 -10.82 5.62
CA LEU A 329 -10.63 -11.92 4.89
C LEU A 329 -11.56 -13.14 4.92
N LEU A 330 -11.80 -13.70 3.74
CA LEU A 330 -12.70 -14.82 3.53
C LEU A 330 -12.10 -15.87 2.59
N LEU A 331 -12.59 -17.11 2.72
CA LEU A 331 -12.39 -18.23 1.77
C LEU A 331 -10.93 -18.42 1.39
N SER A 332 -10.10 -18.82 2.35
CA SER A 332 -8.68 -19.11 2.10
C SER A 332 -7.87 -17.91 1.60
N SER A 333 -8.15 -16.71 2.11
CA SER A 333 -7.25 -15.56 1.92
C SER A 333 -6.01 -15.75 2.81
N VAL A 334 -4.87 -16.08 2.21
CA VAL A 334 -3.65 -16.51 2.91
C VAL A 334 -2.43 -15.64 2.62
N GLU A 335 -1.45 -15.66 3.51
CA GLU A 335 -0.14 -15.00 3.31
C GLU A 335 -0.21 -13.48 3.08
N ASN A 336 -1.30 -12.82 3.48
CA ASN A 336 -1.43 -11.38 3.37
C ASN A 336 -0.74 -10.67 4.54
N ASN A 337 -0.12 -9.52 4.25
CA ASN A 337 0.45 -8.62 5.25
C ASN A 337 -0.46 -7.41 5.44
N ILE A 338 -1.07 -7.31 6.61
CA ILE A 338 -1.95 -6.21 7.02
C ILE A 338 -1.22 -5.43 8.12
N SER A 339 -0.61 -4.30 7.78
CA SER A 339 0.24 -3.58 8.72
C SER A 339 0.09 -2.07 8.78
N ASN A 340 0.33 -1.48 9.95
CA ASN A 340 0.33 -0.02 10.15
C ASN A 340 -0.96 0.69 9.71
N ASN A 341 -2.10 0.00 9.65
CA ASN A 341 -3.38 0.60 9.29
C ASN A 341 -4.06 1.21 10.53
N VAL A 342 -4.88 2.24 10.32
CA VAL A 342 -5.77 2.81 11.34
C VAL A 342 -7.19 2.36 11.04
N ILE A 343 -7.76 1.48 11.87
CA ILE A 343 -9.06 0.84 11.64
C ILE A 343 -10.00 1.16 12.79
N LYS A 344 -11.02 1.99 12.54
CA LYS A 344 -11.81 2.54 13.65
C LYS A 344 -13.27 2.81 13.35
N ASN A 345 -14.11 2.85 14.39
CA ASN A 345 -15.51 3.25 14.29
C ASN A 345 -16.30 2.45 13.25
N ASN A 346 -15.91 1.21 12.93
CA ASN A 346 -16.69 0.37 12.04
C ASN A 346 -17.81 -0.29 12.85
N SER A 347 -18.96 -0.51 12.22
CA SER A 347 -20.19 -0.96 12.89
C SER A 347 -20.21 -2.47 13.17
N MET A 348 -19.11 -3.17 12.88
CA MET A 348 -18.81 -4.52 13.36
C MET A 348 -17.36 -4.58 13.87
N SER A 349 -16.56 -5.56 13.45
CA SER A 349 -15.20 -5.75 13.94
C SER A 349 -14.18 -4.94 13.14
N GLY A 350 -13.00 -4.70 13.72
CA GLY A 350 -11.89 -4.06 13.00
C GLY A 350 -11.38 -4.94 11.85
N ILE A 351 -10.84 -6.12 12.20
CA ILE A 351 -10.33 -7.11 11.24
C ILE A 351 -10.97 -8.47 11.51
N VAL A 352 -11.46 -9.15 10.46
CA VAL A 352 -12.01 -10.51 10.56
C VAL A 352 -11.31 -11.46 9.60
N LEU A 353 -10.86 -12.60 10.11
CA LEU A 353 -10.34 -13.74 9.35
C LEU A 353 -11.31 -14.90 9.49
N PHE A 354 -11.89 -15.37 8.39
CA PHE A 354 -12.91 -16.40 8.42
C PHE A 354 -12.69 -17.46 7.33
N SER A 355 -12.80 -18.73 7.72
CA SER A 355 -12.77 -19.90 6.83
C SER A 355 -11.42 -20.08 6.13
N SER A 356 -10.46 -20.65 6.87
CA SER A 356 -9.11 -21.05 6.42
C SER A 356 -8.23 -19.90 5.95
N CYS A 357 -8.43 -18.71 6.51
CA CYS A 357 -7.58 -17.55 6.25
C CYS A 357 -6.27 -17.66 7.04
N ASP A 358 -5.38 -18.51 6.58
CA ASP A 358 -4.18 -18.94 7.29
C ASP A 358 -2.92 -18.14 6.90
N ARG A 359 -1.92 -18.15 7.78
CA ARG A 359 -0.57 -17.59 7.51
C ARG A 359 -0.56 -16.10 7.15
N ASN A 360 -1.56 -15.35 7.61
CA ASN A 360 -1.57 -13.89 7.48
C ASN A 360 -0.78 -13.24 8.61
N ILE A 361 -0.19 -12.07 8.31
CA ILE A 361 0.53 -11.23 9.27
C ILE A 361 -0.30 -9.98 9.51
N ILE A 362 -0.75 -9.78 10.75
CA ILE A 362 -1.48 -8.60 11.19
C ILE A 362 -0.60 -7.86 12.19
N SER A 363 0.04 -6.76 11.78
CA SER A 363 1.06 -6.12 12.62
C SER A 363 1.09 -4.60 12.65
N GLY A 364 1.38 -4.00 13.82
CA GLY A 364 1.53 -2.54 13.95
C GLY A 364 0.25 -1.74 13.66
N ASN A 365 -0.92 -2.37 13.59
CA ASN A 365 -2.18 -1.66 13.32
C ASN A 365 -2.71 -0.96 14.57
N SER A 366 -3.41 0.16 14.38
CA SER A 366 -4.18 0.84 15.42
C SER A 366 -5.67 0.58 15.20
N ILE A 367 -6.28 -0.26 16.05
CA ILE A 367 -7.63 -0.78 15.89
C ILE A 367 -8.48 -0.35 17.09
N TYR A 368 -9.46 0.52 16.88
CA TYR A 368 -10.21 1.06 18.03
C TYR A 368 -11.62 1.53 17.75
N ALA A 369 -12.45 1.57 18.80
CA ALA A 369 -13.82 2.08 18.74
C ALA A 369 -14.69 1.36 17.70
N ASN A 370 -14.36 0.12 17.33
CA ASN A 370 -15.25 -0.72 16.54
C ASN A 370 -16.32 -1.32 17.46
N THR A 371 -17.54 -1.51 16.97
CA THR A 371 -18.67 -1.90 17.84
C THR A 371 -18.65 -3.39 18.23
N GLN A 372 -17.82 -4.20 17.57
CA GLN A 372 -17.54 -5.59 17.94
C GLN A 372 -16.04 -5.77 18.20
N HIS A 373 -15.46 -6.92 17.85
CA HIS A 373 -14.08 -7.24 18.14
C HIS A 373 -13.08 -6.28 17.50
N GLY A 374 -11.91 -6.11 18.11
CA GLY A 374 -10.77 -5.53 17.42
C GLY A 374 -10.32 -6.42 16.27
N ILE A 375 -9.94 -7.66 16.59
CA ILE A 375 -9.55 -8.71 15.64
C ILE A 375 -10.29 -10.00 15.96
N ALA A 376 -10.88 -10.67 14.97
CA ALA A 376 -11.54 -11.96 15.15
C ALA A 376 -11.02 -13.01 14.15
N LEU A 377 -10.64 -14.19 14.67
CA LEU A 377 -10.20 -15.35 13.90
C LEU A 377 -11.19 -16.50 14.10
N SER A 378 -11.76 -17.00 13.00
CA SER A 378 -12.69 -18.12 13.00
C SER A 378 -12.30 -19.18 11.97
N GLY A 379 -11.87 -20.35 12.45
CA GLY A 379 -11.35 -21.43 11.63
C GLY A 379 -10.18 -20.99 10.76
N SER A 380 -9.26 -20.21 11.33
CA SER A 380 -8.11 -19.61 10.64
C SER A 380 -6.85 -19.78 11.49
N SER A 381 -5.87 -20.47 10.95
CA SER A 381 -4.73 -21.02 11.68
C SER A 381 -3.39 -20.44 11.22
N ASN A 382 -2.34 -20.60 12.02
CA ASN A 382 -0.97 -20.18 11.67
C ASN A 382 -0.81 -18.68 11.38
N ASN A 383 -1.68 -17.83 11.92
CA ASN A 383 -1.59 -16.38 11.74
C ASN A 383 -0.67 -15.75 12.80
N ILE A 384 -0.06 -14.62 12.45
CA ILE A 384 0.75 -13.81 13.36
C ILE A 384 0.02 -12.49 13.61
N ILE A 385 -0.33 -12.24 14.86
CA ILE A 385 -0.94 -10.99 15.32
C ILE A 385 0.07 -10.30 16.24
N SER A 386 0.76 -9.27 15.77
CA SER A 386 1.88 -8.70 16.52
C SER A 386 2.02 -7.19 16.54
N GLY A 387 2.38 -6.61 17.70
CA GLY A 387 2.68 -5.18 17.78
C GLY A 387 1.49 -4.25 17.52
N ASN A 388 0.25 -4.75 17.56
CA ASN A 388 -0.94 -3.94 17.33
C ASN A 388 -1.35 -3.18 18.59
N ILE A 389 -1.98 -2.02 18.40
CA ILE A 389 -2.66 -1.26 19.46
C ILE A 389 -4.17 -1.47 19.29
N ILE A 390 -4.81 -2.17 20.22
CA ILE A 390 -6.22 -2.57 20.14
C ILE A 390 -6.95 -2.01 21.35
N LYS A 391 -7.88 -1.06 21.15
CA LYS A 391 -8.52 -0.38 22.29
C LYS A 391 -9.95 0.08 22.05
N ASP A 392 -10.74 0.22 23.11
CA ASP A 392 -12.10 0.74 23.02
C ASP A 392 -13.00 -0.05 22.03
N ASN A 393 -12.68 -1.31 21.72
CA ASN A 393 -13.54 -2.15 20.86
C ASN A 393 -14.61 -2.84 21.71
N ASP A 394 -15.70 -3.26 21.07
CA ASP A 394 -17.03 -3.41 21.69
C ASP A 394 -17.60 -2.06 22.14
N PHE A 395 -17.33 -0.95 21.43
CA PHE A 395 -17.67 0.42 21.86
C PHE A 395 -19.15 0.64 22.27
N ALA A 396 -20.05 -0.26 21.88
CA ALA A 396 -21.45 -0.24 22.30
C ALA A 396 -21.67 -0.76 23.75
N ASN A 397 -20.61 -1.20 24.44
CA ASN A 397 -20.61 -1.81 25.77
C ASN A 397 -21.65 -2.92 25.90
N SER A 398 -21.59 -3.85 24.93
CA SER A 398 -22.42 -5.05 24.95
C SER A 398 -21.87 -6.14 25.86
N ALA A 399 -20.60 -6.01 26.28
CA ALA A 399 -19.84 -7.02 27.02
C ALA A 399 -19.84 -8.39 26.32
N ALA A 400 -19.93 -8.38 25.00
CA ALA A 400 -20.05 -9.57 24.16
C ALA A 400 -18.85 -9.74 23.23
N TYR A 401 -18.01 -8.71 23.09
CA TYR A 401 -16.91 -8.71 22.13
C TYR A 401 -15.57 -8.34 22.76
N ASP A 402 -14.55 -9.05 22.32
CA ASP A 402 -13.18 -9.01 22.82
C ASP A 402 -12.25 -8.15 21.97
N GLY A 403 -11.11 -7.73 22.51
CA GLY A 403 -10.03 -7.11 21.74
C GLY A 403 -9.53 -8.03 20.62
N ILE A 404 -9.12 -9.25 20.98
CA ILE A 404 -8.80 -10.34 20.06
C ILE A 404 -9.64 -11.58 20.41
N SER A 405 -10.39 -12.11 19.44
CA SER A 405 -11.12 -13.38 19.57
C SER A 405 -10.52 -14.47 18.68
N ILE A 406 -10.27 -15.65 19.25
CA ILE A 406 -9.78 -16.86 18.57
C ILE A 406 -10.79 -17.99 18.80
N GLN A 407 -11.41 -18.45 17.71
CA GLN A 407 -12.52 -19.40 17.76
C GLN A 407 -12.55 -20.38 16.57
N ASN A 408 -13.44 -21.36 16.64
CA ASN A 408 -13.72 -22.37 15.62
C ASN A 408 -12.49 -23.15 15.14
N SER A 409 -11.67 -23.67 16.07
CA SER A 409 -10.44 -24.42 15.78
C SER A 409 -9.41 -23.60 14.99
N SER A 410 -9.22 -22.34 15.38
CA SER A 410 -8.14 -21.49 14.91
C SER A 410 -6.86 -21.87 15.66
N ASP A 411 -6.04 -22.72 15.06
CA ASP A 411 -4.89 -23.37 15.71
C ASP A 411 -3.55 -22.68 15.35
N TYR A 412 -2.52 -22.89 16.16
CA TYR A 412 -1.14 -22.46 15.87
C TYR A 412 -0.96 -20.96 15.59
N ASN A 413 -1.85 -20.11 16.12
CA ASN A 413 -1.71 -18.66 15.96
C ASN A 413 -0.73 -18.09 17.01
N LEU A 414 0.07 -17.13 16.59
CA LEU A 414 0.98 -16.37 17.45
C LEU A 414 0.40 -14.99 17.72
N VAL A 415 0.09 -14.71 18.99
CA VAL A 415 -0.34 -13.38 19.44
C VAL A 415 0.77 -12.79 20.29
N SER A 416 1.49 -11.80 19.78
CA SER A 416 2.69 -11.30 20.46
C SER A 416 2.85 -9.78 20.48
N SER A 417 3.37 -9.25 21.59
CA SER A 417 3.77 -7.84 21.70
C SER A 417 2.65 -6.83 21.39
N ASN A 418 1.38 -7.22 21.49
CA ASN A 418 0.26 -6.31 21.27
C ASN A 418 -0.03 -5.50 22.54
N ARG A 419 -0.52 -4.28 22.38
CA ARG A 419 -1.04 -3.45 23.47
C ARG A 419 -2.55 -3.40 23.37
N LEU A 420 -3.23 -4.06 24.30
CA LEU A 420 -4.68 -4.14 24.36
C LEU A 420 -5.19 -3.42 25.61
N MET A 421 -6.12 -2.49 25.46
CA MET A 421 -6.68 -1.77 26.60
C MET A 421 -8.14 -1.45 26.41
N ASP A 422 -8.91 -1.42 27.50
CA ASP A 422 -10.27 -0.86 27.51
C ASP A 422 -11.15 -1.45 26.38
N ASN A 423 -11.04 -2.76 26.11
CA ASN A 423 -11.98 -3.47 25.24
C ASN A 423 -13.02 -4.13 26.16
N ASP A 424 -14.31 -4.00 25.87
CA ASP A 424 -15.32 -4.11 26.94
C ASP A 424 -15.46 -5.53 27.54
N ASN A 425 -15.24 -6.60 26.78
CA ASN A 425 -15.19 -7.97 27.33
C ASN A 425 -13.76 -8.40 27.71
N TYR A 426 -13.15 -9.37 27.04
CA TYR A 426 -11.76 -9.76 27.28
C TYR A 426 -10.80 -9.00 26.36
N GLN A 427 -9.56 -8.76 26.78
CA GLN A 427 -8.54 -8.28 25.85
C GLN A 427 -8.22 -9.37 24.83
N ILE A 428 -8.06 -10.61 25.29
CA ILE A 428 -7.84 -11.78 24.45
C ILE A 428 -8.74 -12.92 24.92
N ASN A 429 -9.57 -13.45 24.03
CA ASN A 429 -10.43 -14.60 24.28
C ASN A 429 -10.08 -15.74 23.32
N ILE A 430 -9.79 -16.91 23.88
CA ILE A 430 -9.53 -18.15 23.17
C ILE A 430 -10.66 -19.12 23.51
N GLU A 431 -11.68 -19.12 22.66
CA GLU A 431 -12.87 -19.95 22.83
C GLU A 431 -12.60 -21.39 22.39
N SER A 432 -11.84 -21.55 21.31
CA SER A 432 -11.42 -22.84 20.78
C SER A 432 -10.21 -22.68 19.85
N GLY A 433 -9.45 -23.76 19.71
CA GLY A 433 -8.23 -23.81 18.91
C GLY A 433 -7.01 -24.20 19.76
N ALA A 434 -6.22 -25.14 19.26
CA ALA A 434 -5.09 -25.74 19.95
C ALA A 434 -3.77 -25.07 19.55
N PHE A 435 -2.78 -25.16 20.45
CA PHE A 435 -1.40 -24.74 20.19
C PHE A 435 -1.24 -23.26 19.79
N ASN A 436 -2.20 -22.42 20.18
CA ASN A 436 -2.02 -20.98 20.11
C ASN A 436 -0.95 -20.55 21.14
N TYR A 437 -0.20 -19.51 20.81
CA TYR A 437 0.89 -19.00 21.64
C TYR A 437 0.74 -17.50 21.88
N LEU A 438 0.65 -17.12 23.16
CA LEU A 438 0.50 -15.73 23.58
C LEU A 438 1.78 -15.30 24.31
N VAL A 439 2.44 -14.23 23.85
CA VAL A 439 3.72 -13.80 24.45
C VAL A 439 3.93 -12.29 24.40
N GLY A 440 4.29 -11.68 25.53
CA GLY A 440 4.64 -10.26 25.60
C GLY A 440 3.50 -9.28 25.28
N ASN A 441 2.24 -9.72 25.33
CA ASN A 441 1.10 -8.82 25.16
C ASN A 441 0.88 -8.01 26.45
N HIS A 442 0.69 -6.70 26.30
CA HIS A 442 0.36 -5.80 27.39
C HIS A 442 -1.15 -5.56 27.39
N THR A 443 -1.83 -6.13 28.38
CA THR A 443 -3.30 -6.10 28.54
C THR A 443 -3.70 -5.37 29.83
N TYR A 444 -4.65 -4.44 29.78
CA TYR A 444 -5.23 -3.81 30.99
C TYR A 444 -6.59 -3.17 30.72
N GLY A 445 -7.43 -3.05 31.75
CA GLY A 445 -8.63 -2.19 31.70
C GLY A 445 -9.87 -2.83 31.11
N THR A 446 -10.01 -4.16 31.19
CA THR A 446 -11.30 -4.81 30.91
C THR A 446 -12.33 -4.52 32.00
N ASP A 447 -13.61 -4.46 31.60
CA ASP A 447 -14.75 -4.39 32.53
C ASP A 447 -15.10 -5.77 33.15
N TYR A 448 -14.36 -6.83 32.80
CA TYR A 448 -14.61 -8.22 33.21
C TYR A 448 -13.50 -8.81 34.10
N GLU A 449 -13.81 -9.89 34.85
CA GLU A 449 -12.82 -10.58 35.68
C GLU A 449 -11.78 -11.32 34.80
N GLY A 450 -10.61 -10.70 34.64
CA GLY A 450 -9.45 -11.26 33.94
C GLY A 450 -9.29 -10.71 32.53
N GLU A 451 -8.06 -10.34 32.16
CA GLU A 451 -7.76 -9.73 30.87
C GLU A 451 -7.71 -10.75 29.71
N ILE A 452 -7.43 -12.01 30.03
CA ILE A 452 -7.29 -13.11 29.08
C ILE A 452 -8.18 -14.28 29.51
N LYS A 453 -8.99 -14.79 28.59
CA LYS A 453 -9.79 -16.00 28.78
C LYS A 453 -9.27 -17.12 27.87
N ASP A 454 -8.97 -18.27 28.46
CA ASP A 454 -8.73 -19.53 27.76
C ASP A 454 -9.78 -20.55 28.21
N SER A 455 -10.57 -21.06 27.26
CA SER A 455 -11.66 -22.03 27.53
C SER A 455 -11.17 -23.48 27.69
N GLY A 456 -9.88 -23.68 28.01
CA GLY A 456 -9.29 -24.99 28.29
C GLY A 456 -8.55 -25.60 27.10
N THR A 457 -8.02 -24.76 26.21
CA THR A 457 -7.29 -25.21 25.01
C THR A 457 -5.82 -25.54 25.27
N ASN A 458 -5.37 -25.41 26.52
CA ASN A 458 -3.96 -25.51 26.93
C ASN A 458 -3.06 -24.53 26.13
N THR A 459 -3.56 -23.33 25.86
CA THR A 459 -2.75 -22.28 25.25
C THR A 459 -1.56 -22.01 26.15
N LYS A 460 -0.36 -22.06 25.58
CA LYS A 460 0.84 -21.67 26.31
C LYS A 460 0.90 -20.14 26.31
N TYR A 461 0.82 -19.53 27.48
CA TYR A 461 1.10 -18.12 27.67
C TYR A 461 2.15 -17.94 28.76
N THR A 462 3.15 -17.11 28.50
CA THR A 462 4.06 -16.66 29.56
C THR A 462 3.45 -15.39 30.14
N GLY A 463 3.20 -15.36 31.45
CA GLY A 463 2.69 -14.16 32.15
C GLY A 463 3.71 -13.01 32.24
N LYS A 464 4.71 -12.98 31.35
CA LYS A 464 5.82 -12.04 31.36
C LYS A 464 5.68 -11.11 30.14
N GLU A 465 5.85 -9.81 30.38
CA GLU A 465 5.73 -8.72 29.38
C GLU A 465 6.75 -8.81 28.22
N LYS A 466 7.66 -9.78 28.25
CA LYS A 466 8.65 -10.09 27.21
C LYS A 466 8.66 -11.59 26.94
N ILE A 467 9.04 -11.98 25.72
CA ILE A 467 9.49 -13.35 25.43
C ILE A 467 10.54 -13.68 26.49
N THR A 468 10.15 -14.51 27.45
CA THR A 468 11.09 -15.12 28.36
C THR A 468 11.24 -16.51 27.80
N LEU A 469 12.38 -16.79 27.18
CA LEU A 469 12.77 -18.17 26.92
C LEU A 469 12.83 -18.81 28.30
N GLU A 470 11.84 -19.66 28.64
CA GLU A 470 11.88 -20.37 29.91
C GLU A 470 13.15 -21.24 29.88
N PRO A 471 14.14 -20.95 30.75
CA PRO A 471 15.42 -21.61 30.66
C PRO A 471 15.28 -23.10 31.00
N VAL A 472 16.04 -23.93 30.30
CA VAL A 472 16.18 -25.35 30.63
C VAL A 472 17.48 -25.54 31.41
N THR A 473 17.39 -26.10 32.61
CA THR A 473 18.59 -26.45 33.40
C THR A 473 19.19 -27.76 32.91
N ILE A 474 20.48 -27.75 32.60
CA ILE A 474 21.27 -28.92 32.22
C ILE A 474 22.35 -29.15 33.28
N ASP A 475 22.37 -30.36 33.83
CA ASP A 475 23.36 -30.78 34.82
C ASP A 475 24.63 -31.33 34.14
N LEU A 476 25.76 -30.63 34.21
CA LEU A 476 27.05 -31.02 33.62
C LEU A 476 27.87 -31.83 34.65
N ALA A 477 28.10 -33.13 34.44
CA ALA A 477 28.78 -33.98 35.42
C ALA A 477 29.76 -35.02 34.79
N LEU A 478 31.02 -34.59 34.55
CA LEU A 478 32.22 -35.37 34.10
C LEU A 478 32.04 -36.20 32.80
N SER A 479 32.98 -36.33 31.85
CA SER A 479 34.25 -35.68 31.52
C SER A 479 34.38 -35.73 29.99
N THR A 480 33.53 -35.00 29.27
CA THR A 480 33.64 -34.53 27.87
C THR A 480 32.29 -33.89 27.49
N ASP A 481 31.90 -32.81 28.16
CA ASP A 481 30.50 -32.39 28.14
C ASP A 481 30.21 -31.51 26.91
N MET A 482 29.14 -31.86 26.18
CA MET A 482 28.67 -31.20 24.97
C MET A 482 27.31 -30.54 25.24
N ILE A 483 27.14 -29.28 24.84
CA ILE A 483 25.85 -28.58 24.83
C ILE A 483 25.20 -28.80 23.45
N ASP A 484 24.07 -29.49 23.41
CA ASP A 484 23.28 -29.69 22.20
C ASP A 484 21.94 -28.92 22.29
N PRO A 485 21.79 -27.76 21.61
CA PRO A 485 20.53 -27.02 21.57
C PRO A 485 19.48 -27.63 20.63
N SER A 486 19.82 -28.74 19.96
CA SER A 486 19.18 -29.25 18.75
C SER A 486 18.37 -30.54 18.98
N PHE A 487 18.62 -31.29 20.07
CA PHE A 487 17.95 -32.57 20.34
C PHE A 487 16.53 -32.42 20.88
N GLY A 488 15.58 -33.13 20.26
CA GLY A 488 14.22 -33.34 20.75
C GLY A 488 13.99 -34.82 21.05
N ASP A 489 12.90 -35.13 21.75
CA ASP A 489 12.58 -36.41 22.42
C ASP A 489 12.27 -37.60 21.46
N ASP A 490 13.05 -37.79 20.39
CA ASP A 490 12.90 -38.92 19.47
C ASP A 490 13.91 -40.04 19.76
N ALA A 491 13.39 -41.26 19.87
CA ALA A 491 14.03 -42.43 20.42
C ALA A 491 15.26 -42.97 19.67
N GLU A 492 16.19 -43.52 20.46
CA GLU A 492 17.21 -44.53 20.17
C GLU A 492 18.09 -44.36 18.91
N SER A 493 19.19 -43.61 19.06
CA SER A 493 20.42 -43.87 18.31
C SER A 493 21.46 -44.52 19.23
N THR A 494 21.71 -45.82 19.06
CA THR A 494 22.72 -46.60 19.81
C THR A 494 24.15 -46.43 19.26
N ALA A 495 24.40 -45.45 18.38
CA ALA A 495 25.62 -45.39 17.58
C ALA A 495 26.75 -44.50 18.14
N TYR A 496 26.55 -43.75 19.23
CA TYR A 496 27.61 -42.95 19.86
C TYR A 496 27.72 -43.25 21.35
N PRO A 497 28.82 -43.88 21.81
CA PRO A 497 29.04 -44.09 23.23
C PRO A 497 29.53 -42.78 23.85
N GLY A 498 28.68 -42.11 24.63
CA GLY A 498 29.15 -41.14 25.63
C GLY A 498 28.34 -39.88 25.93
N TYR A 499 27.21 -39.58 25.28
CA TYR A 499 26.67 -38.21 25.34
C TYR A 499 25.14 -38.21 25.33
N TYR A 500 24.49 -37.89 26.46
CA TYR A 500 23.04 -37.62 26.49
C TYR A 500 22.67 -36.71 27.67
N HIS A 501 22.27 -35.47 27.40
CA HIS A 501 21.36 -34.71 28.26
C HIS A 501 19.95 -34.79 27.67
N LYS A 502 18.97 -35.13 28.50
CA LYS A 502 17.59 -35.40 28.11
C LYS A 502 16.76 -34.13 28.29
N GLY A 503 16.42 -33.44 27.20
CA GLY A 503 15.58 -32.24 27.22
C GLY A 503 15.13 -31.82 25.82
N ALA A 504 14.03 -31.07 25.73
CA ALA A 504 13.54 -30.49 24.48
C ALA A 504 14.53 -29.43 23.93
N PRO A 505 14.54 -29.14 22.61
CA PRO A 505 15.42 -28.13 22.05
C PRO A 505 15.15 -26.77 22.72
N SER A 506 16.21 -26.13 23.23
CA SER A 506 16.12 -24.86 23.97
C SER A 506 17.20 -23.89 23.49
N SER A 507 16.79 -22.64 23.30
CA SER A 507 17.68 -21.50 23.03
C SER A 507 18.09 -20.75 24.30
N HIS A 508 17.65 -21.18 25.48
CA HIS A 508 18.08 -20.66 26.78
C HIS A 508 18.37 -21.81 27.74
N ILE A 509 19.63 -21.95 28.14
CA ILE A 509 20.15 -23.09 28.90
C ILE A 509 20.83 -22.59 30.17
N ILE A 510 20.38 -23.08 31.32
CA ILE A 510 21.08 -22.91 32.60
C ILE A 510 22.08 -24.05 32.76
N LEU A 511 23.36 -23.72 32.84
CA LEU A 511 24.48 -24.65 33.05
C LEU A 511 24.63 -24.91 34.55
N ASN A 512 24.15 -26.05 35.03
CA ASN A 512 24.25 -26.44 36.42
C ASN A 512 25.40 -27.43 36.60
N ASN A 513 26.45 -27.02 37.30
CA ASN A 513 27.55 -27.92 37.62
C ASN A 513 27.29 -28.62 38.96
N THR A 514 26.77 -29.84 38.89
CA THR A 514 26.47 -30.66 40.06
C THR A 514 27.64 -31.53 40.51
N SER A 515 28.71 -31.59 39.71
CA SER A 515 29.90 -32.40 39.99
C SER A 515 30.85 -31.80 41.05
N GLY A 516 30.77 -30.48 41.24
CA GLY A 516 31.61 -29.72 42.17
C GLY A 516 32.98 -29.35 41.58
N GLY A 517 33.37 -28.08 41.73
CA GLY A 517 34.62 -27.52 41.19
C GLY A 517 34.52 -27.09 39.72
N ASN A 518 35.44 -26.23 39.25
CA ASN A 518 35.35 -25.62 37.91
C ASN A 518 35.45 -26.65 36.77
N LEU A 519 34.58 -26.53 35.77
CA LEU A 519 34.61 -27.31 34.53
C LEU A 519 35.30 -26.52 33.42
N SER A 520 36.17 -27.20 32.68
CA SER A 520 36.83 -26.65 31.49
C SER A 520 36.53 -27.49 30.25
N ASP A 521 36.71 -26.91 29.07
CA ASP A 521 36.57 -27.57 27.78
C ASP A 521 35.14 -28.04 27.44
N VAL A 522 34.11 -27.29 27.84
CA VAL A 522 32.72 -27.58 27.42
C VAL A 522 32.51 -27.15 25.98
N ALA A 523 32.16 -28.09 25.11
CA ALA A 523 31.97 -27.86 23.68
C ALA A 523 30.48 -27.73 23.31
N MET A 524 30.20 -27.15 22.14
CA MET A 524 28.83 -26.89 21.66
C MET A 524 28.58 -27.61 20.33
N GLU A 525 27.39 -28.15 20.13
CA GLU A 525 26.97 -28.63 18.81
C GLU A 525 26.69 -27.48 17.84
N ASN A 526 26.62 -27.77 16.54
CA ASN A 526 26.30 -26.79 15.51
C ASN A 526 24.83 -26.32 15.62
N GLY A 527 24.57 -25.06 15.27
CA GLY A 527 23.21 -24.60 15.01
C GLY A 527 22.59 -25.30 13.79
N LYS A 528 21.25 -25.40 13.76
CA LYS A 528 20.51 -26.04 12.66
C LYS A 528 20.34 -25.11 11.47
N ALA A 529 20.14 -23.82 11.72
CA ALA A 529 19.92 -22.81 10.70
C ALA A 529 20.63 -21.50 11.05
N ALA A 530 21.10 -20.77 10.04
CA ALA A 530 21.67 -19.45 10.26
C ALA A 530 20.63 -18.52 10.90
N GLY A 531 21.02 -17.85 11.99
CA GLY A 531 20.13 -17.04 12.82
C GLY A 531 19.63 -17.73 14.08
N ASP A 532 19.96 -19.01 14.31
CA ASP A 532 19.68 -19.68 15.60
C ASP A 532 20.35 -18.90 16.74
N LEU A 533 19.60 -18.66 17.82
CA LEU A 533 20.07 -17.96 19.01
C LEU A 533 20.26 -18.95 20.16
N LEU A 534 21.33 -18.77 20.93
CA LEU A 534 21.63 -19.55 22.13
C LEU A 534 22.05 -18.62 23.27
N ILE A 535 21.38 -18.75 24.41
CA ILE A 535 21.70 -18.06 25.67
C ILE A 535 22.15 -19.12 26.66
N LEU A 536 23.36 -18.97 27.19
CA LEU A 536 23.88 -19.78 28.29
C LEU A 536 23.87 -18.95 29.57
N GLU A 537 23.35 -19.50 30.65
CA GLU A 537 23.32 -18.88 31.98
C GLU A 537 24.00 -19.81 33.01
N GLY A 538 24.84 -19.30 33.88
CA GLY A 538 25.44 -20.12 34.94
C GLY A 538 24.46 -20.40 36.09
N GLY A 539 24.21 -21.69 36.37
CA GLY A 539 23.26 -22.14 37.40
C GLY A 539 23.88 -22.52 38.75
N SER A 540 25.20 -22.56 38.85
CA SER A 540 25.96 -23.03 40.02
C SER A 540 27.10 -22.10 40.39
N ALA A 541 27.56 -22.15 41.64
CA ALA A 541 28.69 -21.34 42.13
C ALA A 541 30.03 -21.72 41.50
N ASP A 542 30.18 -22.96 41.03
CA ASP A 542 31.35 -23.41 40.28
C ASP A 542 31.25 -22.96 38.81
N THR A 543 32.38 -22.55 38.23
CA THR A 543 32.39 -21.94 36.89
C THR A 543 32.46 -22.97 35.77
N VAL A 544 31.91 -22.63 34.61
CA VAL A 544 31.99 -23.41 33.36
C VAL A 544 32.77 -22.63 32.31
N GLU A 545 33.83 -23.19 31.75
CA GLU A 545 34.60 -22.57 30.67
C GLU A 545 34.17 -23.09 29.29
N ILE A 546 33.76 -22.16 28.42
CA ILE A 546 33.51 -22.36 26.98
C ILE A 546 34.76 -21.95 26.22
N LEU A 547 35.32 -22.87 25.42
CA LEU A 547 36.53 -22.61 24.64
C LEU A 547 36.22 -21.92 23.31
N ASP A 548 36.96 -20.86 22.99
CA ASP A 548 37.00 -20.27 21.65
C ASP A 548 37.69 -21.21 20.64
N SER A 549 38.61 -22.06 21.12
CA SER A 549 39.30 -23.05 20.28
C SER A 549 38.45 -24.28 19.95
N ALA A 550 37.16 -24.30 20.33
CA ALA A 550 36.22 -25.31 19.87
C ALA A 550 35.97 -25.13 18.35
N SER A 551 35.74 -26.21 17.61
CA SER A 551 35.73 -26.19 16.13
C SER A 551 34.64 -25.33 15.48
N ASN A 552 33.71 -24.78 16.25
CA ASN A 552 32.48 -24.13 15.78
C ASN A 552 32.02 -22.96 16.69
N VAL A 553 32.93 -22.35 17.45
CA VAL A 553 32.63 -21.22 18.36
C VAL A 553 33.66 -20.12 18.11
N ASN A 554 33.19 -18.87 18.06
CA ASN A 554 34.01 -17.69 17.83
C ASN A 554 33.59 -16.61 18.84
N LEU A 555 34.36 -16.51 19.91
CA LEU A 555 34.13 -15.63 21.06
C LEU A 555 34.91 -14.32 20.90
N SER A 556 34.48 -13.28 21.63
CA SER A 556 35.16 -11.98 21.59
C SER A 556 36.55 -12.00 22.26
N SER A 557 36.85 -13.05 23.02
CA SER A 557 38.12 -13.33 23.70
C SER A 557 38.42 -14.83 23.71
N ALA A 558 39.70 -15.20 23.81
CA ALA A 558 40.19 -16.57 23.60
C ALA A 558 39.51 -17.70 24.42
N ASN A 559 38.81 -17.43 25.52
CA ASN A 559 37.92 -18.35 26.25
C ASN A 559 36.81 -17.54 26.96
N CYS A 560 35.70 -18.17 27.33
CA CYS A 560 34.64 -17.60 28.18
C CYS A 560 34.47 -18.42 29.45
N THR A 561 34.56 -17.79 30.62
CA THR A 561 34.16 -18.42 31.89
C THR A 561 32.79 -17.92 32.29
N ILE A 562 31.85 -18.84 32.56
CA ILE A 562 30.47 -18.58 32.98
C ILE A 562 30.34 -19.03 34.45
N GLY A 563 30.25 -18.07 35.37
CA GLY A 563 29.93 -18.25 36.78
C GLY A 563 28.43 -18.10 37.08
N LEU A 564 28.05 -18.19 38.36
CA LEU A 564 26.66 -18.11 38.78
C LEU A 564 25.99 -16.80 38.32
N TYR A 565 24.90 -16.92 37.56
CA TYR A 565 24.15 -15.83 36.92
C TYR A 565 24.86 -15.07 35.79
N ASP A 566 26.07 -15.47 35.41
CA ASP A 566 26.71 -14.96 34.20
C ASP A 566 25.92 -15.44 32.98
N THR A 567 25.82 -14.58 31.96
CA THR A 567 25.14 -14.92 30.70
C THR A 567 26.03 -14.72 29.48
N LEU A 568 25.99 -15.67 28.55
CA LEU A 568 26.64 -15.61 27.24
C LEU A 568 25.59 -15.79 26.14
N GLU A 569 25.49 -14.81 25.23
CA GLU A 569 24.56 -14.83 24.10
C GLU A 569 25.32 -15.08 22.78
N LEU A 570 24.83 -16.05 22.01
CA LEU A 570 25.46 -16.51 20.77
C LEU A 570 24.44 -16.55 19.61
N ILE A 571 24.92 -16.32 18.38
CA ILE A 571 24.15 -16.52 17.14
C ILE A 571 24.89 -17.45 16.17
N TRP A 572 24.17 -18.42 15.59
CA TRP A 572 24.72 -19.30 14.57
C TRP A 572 24.73 -18.59 13.21
N ASN A 573 25.89 -18.49 12.56
CA ASN A 573 26.01 -17.85 11.24
C ASN A 573 25.86 -18.83 10.06
N GLY A 574 25.62 -20.12 10.34
CA GLY A 574 25.61 -21.20 9.35
C GLY A 574 26.90 -22.03 9.31
N ILE A 575 27.96 -21.60 10.01
CA ILE A 575 29.29 -22.22 10.05
C ILE A 575 29.78 -22.36 11.50
N GLU A 576 29.61 -21.32 12.32
CA GLU A 576 30.07 -21.24 13.71
C GLU A 576 29.12 -20.35 14.56
N TRP A 577 29.19 -20.52 15.88
CA TRP A 577 28.55 -19.65 16.87
C TRP A 577 29.36 -18.38 17.06
N LEU A 578 28.71 -17.22 16.89
CA LEU A 578 29.32 -15.91 17.11
C LEU A 578 28.81 -15.33 18.43
N GLU A 579 29.72 -14.83 19.26
CA GLU A 579 29.34 -14.07 20.46
C GLU A 579 28.64 -12.76 20.10
N ILE A 580 27.43 -12.56 20.64
CA ILE A 580 26.65 -11.32 20.50
C ILE A 580 26.88 -10.44 21.71
N SER A 581 26.78 -11.01 22.91
CA SER A 581 26.90 -10.29 24.16
C SER A 581 27.31 -11.21 25.32
N ARG A 582 27.93 -10.62 26.35
CA ARG A 582 28.27 -11.28 27.61
C ARG A 582 27.94 -10.34 28.76
N MET A 583 27.43 -10.90 29.86
CA MET A 583 27.24 -10.20 31.12
C MET A 583 27.79 -11.05 32.26
N ASP A 584 28.78 -10.51 32.95
CA ASP A 584 29.35 -11.13 34.15
C ASP A 584 28.66 -10.52 35.37
N TYR A 585 28.06 -11.35 36.22
CA TYR A 585 27.35 -10.95 37.43
C TYR A 585 28.34 -10.88 38.61
N PRO A 586 28.38 -9.76 39.36
CA PRO A 586 29.38 -9.51 40.39
C PRO A 586 29.24 -10.32 41.68
#